data_AF-A0A1X1JGP8-F1
#
_entry.id   AF-A0A1X1JGP8-F1
#
_cell.length_a   1.000
_cell.length_b   1.000
_cell.length_c   1.000
_cell.angle_alpha   90.00
_cell.angle_beta   90.00
_cell.angle_gamma   90.00
#
_symmetry.space_group_name_H-M   'P 1'
#
loop_
_entity.id
_entity.type
_entity.pdbx_description
1 polymer ?
#
loop_
_entity_poly.entity_id
_entity_poly.type
_entity_poly.pdbx_seq_one_letter_code
_entity_poly.pdbx_strand_id
1 'polypeptide(L)'
;MISSELKDVMKRLTILNENNKGVLLREESIRDIDNTINIFLKKYEDRFYEGLRLFNKIDITTISSSENSDYTIVFYNLLTGIRGIIDCFDDFDDILVELNKNFMYQSGEITKEEWESSGEIVLDDEENEFGD
;
A
#
# COMPACT_ATOMS: atom_id res chain seq x y z
N MET A 1 9.84 -5.83 -7.30
CA MET A 1 8.95 -5.64 -8.46
C MET A 1 7.63 -5.03 -8.05
N ILE A 2 7.31 -4.96 -6.76
CA ILE A 2 6.35 -3.98 -6.22
C ILE A 2 7.09 -3.05 -5.26
N SER A 3 7.97 -3.59 -4.41
CA SER A 3 8.75 -2.79 -3.46
C SER A 3 9.68 -1.76 -4.14
N SER A 4 10.21 -2.04 -5.33
CA SER A 4 11.05 -1.10 -6.10
C SER A 4 10.24 0.10 -6.60
N GLU A 5 9.05 -0.16 -7.10
CA GLU A 5 8.12 0.80 -7.67
C GLU A 5 7.57 1.71 -6.56
N LEU A 6 7.20 1.13 -5.41
CA LEU A 6 6.75 1.91 -4.25
C LEU A 6 7.86 2.76 -3.64
N LYS A 7 9.13 2.36 -3.70
CA LYS A 7 10.25 3.25 -3.32
C LYS A 7 10.32 4.50 -4.19
N ASP A 8 10.14 4.33 -5.50
CA ASP A 8 10.16 5.46 -6.43
C ASP A 8 8.95 6.39 -6.19
N VAL A 9 7.78 5.83 -5.85
CA VAL A 9 6.62 6.63 -5.43
C VAL A 9 6.95 7.38 -4.13
N MET A 10 7.45 6.70 -3.10
CA MET A 10 7.79 7.34 -1.83
C MET A 10 8.81 8.46 -2.00
N LYS A 11 9.83 8.27 -2.84
CA LYS A 11 10.79 9.31 -3.16
C LYS A 11 10.11 10.56 -3.74
N ARG A 12 9.12 10.39 -4.61
CA ARG A 12 8.35 11.51 -5.19
C ARG A 12 7.46 12.17 -4.14
N LEU A 13 6.85 11.41 -3.24
CA LEU A 13 6.03 11.95 -2.15
C LEU A 13 6.88 12.74 -1.13
N THR A 14 8.09 12.26 -0.82
CA THR A 14 9.04 13.01 0.02
C THR A 14 9.42 14.34 -0.62
N ILE A 15 9.74 14.35 -1.92
CA ILE A 15 10.02 15.59 -2.67
C ILE A 15 8.81 16.53 -2.65
N LEU A 16 7.60 16.01 -2.83
CA LEU A 16 6.37 16.80 -2.73
C LEU A 16 6.21 17.42 -1.33
N ASN A 17 6.47 16.65 -0.27
CA ASN A 17 6.43 17.15 1.09
C ASN A 17 7.48 18.25 1.32
N GLU A 18 8.72 18.06 0.86
CA GLU A 18 9.80 19.04 0.93
C GLU A 18 9.44 20.35 0.22
N ASN A 19 8.87 20.28 -0.98
CA ASN A 19 8.40 21.45 -1.73
C ASN A 19 7.30 22.21 -0.99
N ASN A 20 6.56 21.53 -0.12
CA ASN A 20 5.54 22.10 0.75
C ASN A 20 6.06 22.32 2.19
N LYS A 21 7.36 22.60 2.36
CA LYS A 21 7.98 22.94 3.66
C LYS A 21 7.83 21.85 4.73
N GLY A 22 7.59 20.60 4.33
CA GLY A 22 7.46 19.45 5.22
C GLY A 22 6.14 19.38 5.98
N VAL A 23 5.07 20.07 5.54
CA VAL A 23 3.80 20.09 6.29
C VAL A 23 2.78 19.05 5.84
N LEU A 24 3.03 18.31 4.75
CA LEU A 24 2.09 17.32 4.21
C LEU A 24 2.18 15.97 4.91
N LEU A 25 3.39 15.57 5.33
CA LEU A 25 3.64 14.34 6.08
C LEU A 25 4.62 14.61 7.22
N ARG A 26 4.39 13.97 8.37
CA ARG A 26 5.33 13.96 9.49
C ARG A 26 6.57 13.13 9.14
N GLU A 27 7.71 13.47 9.73
CA GLU A 27 8.96 12.71 9.55
C GLU A 27 8.81 11.24 10.01
N GLU A 28 8.03 11.01 11.07
CA GLU A 28 7.67 9.68 11.55
C GLU A 28 6.92 8.88 10.47
N SER A 29 5.87 9.45 9.87
CA SER A 29 5.11 8.82 8.79
C SER A 29 6.00 8.42 7.61
N ILE A 30 6.96 9.27 7.24
CA ILE A 30 7.94 8.98 6.17
C ILE A 30 8.86 7.81 6.55
N ARG A 31 9.32 7.78 7.80
CA ARG A 31 10.21 6.72 8.29
C ARG A 31 9.48 5.37 8.39
N ASP A 32 8.24 5.40 8.85
CA ASP A 32 7.42 4.21 9.02
C ASP A 32 7.13 3.57 7.67
N ILE A 33 6.73 4.36 6.67
CA ILE A 33 6.48 3.80 5.34
C ILE A 33 7.75 3.34 4.63
N ASP A 34 8.89 4.00 4.87
CA ASP A 34 10.19 3.52 4.38
C ASP A 34 10.52 2.14 4.97
N ASN A 35 10.27 1.92 6.27
CA ASN A 35 10.39 0.62 6.91
C ASN A 35 9.40 -0.40 6.33
N THR A 36 8.14 -0.01 6.14
CA THR A 36 7.10 -0.86 5.52
C THR A 36 7.55 -1.34 4.16
N ILE A 37 8.06 -0.47 3.30
CA ILE A 37 8.48 -0.87 1.95
C ILE A 37 9.80 -1.65 1.97
N ASN A 38 10.81 -1.18 2.71
CA ASN A 38 12.16 -1.75 2.64
C ASN A 38 12.32 -3.05 3.41
N ILE A 39 11.57 -3.22 4.51
CA ILE A 39 11.72 -4.33 5.44
C ILE A 39 10.54 -5.29 5.29
N PHE A 40 9.32 -4.80 5.49
CA PHE A 40 8.15 -5.67 5.61
C PHE A 40 7.66 -6.16 4.24
N LEU A 41 7.37 -5.25 3.31
CA LEU A 41 6.89 -5.59 1.98
C LEU A 41 7.89 -6.47 1.24
N LYS A 42 9.17 -6.13 1.26
CA LYS A 42 10.21 -6.96 0.64
C LYS A 42 10.23 -8.38 1.21
N LYS A 43 10.15 -8.53 2.54
CA LYS A 43 10.09 -9.84 3.20
C LYS A 43 8.85 -10.64 2.77
N TYR A 44 7.71 -9.99 2.60
CA TYR A 44 6.47 -10.65 2.19
C TYR A 44 6.44 -10.98 0.70
N GLU A 45 7.02 -10.15 -0.16
CA GLU A 45 7.31 -10.46 -1.57
C GLU A 45 8.18 -11.71 -1.68
N ASP A 46 9.32 -11.75 -0.99
CA ASP A 46 10.25 -12.89 -1.01
C ASP A 46 9.53 -14.18 -0.60
N ARG A 47 8.66 -14.08 0.42
CA ARG A 47 7.87 -15.20 0.89
C ARG A 47 6.82 -15.66 -0.13
N PHE A 48 6.11 -14.72 -0.74
CA PHE A 48 5.13 -15.01 -1.78
C PHE A 48 5.78 -15.71 -2.97
N TYR A 49 6.92 -15.20 -3.46
CA TYR A 49 7.66 -15.82 -4.56
C TYR A 49 8.21 -17.19 -4.20
N GLU A 50 8.65 -17.40 -2.96
CA GLU A 50 9.04 -18.73 -2.49
C GLU A 50 7.84 -19.70 -2.50
N GLY A 51 6.66 -19.24 -2.04
CA GLY A 51 5.42 -19.99 -2.13
C GLY A 51 5.09 -20.40 -3.57
N LEU A 52 5.18 -19.48 -4.53
CA LEU A 52 4.96 -19.75 -5.96
C LEU A 52 5.98 -20.77 -6.52
N ARG A 53 7.25 -20.60 -6.17
CA ARG A 53 8.34 -21.49 -6.60
C ARG A 53 8.11 -22.91 -6.09
N LEU A 54 7.67 -23.07 -4.85
CA LEU A 54 7.35 -24.38 -4.26
C LEU A 54 6.06 -24.95 -4.85
N PHE A 55 5.03 -24.13 -5.06
CA PHE A 55 3.76 -24.54 -5.67
C PHE A 55 3.98 -25.16 -7.05
N ASN A 56 4.88 -24.58 -7.86
CA ASN A 56 5.23 -25.10 -9.18
C ASN A 56 6.02 -26.42 -9.16
N LYS A 57 6.46 -26.90 -8.00
CA LYS A 57 7.23 -28.15 -7.85
C LYS A 57 6.41 -29.31 -7.30
N ILE A 58 5.29 -29.03 -6.63
CA ILE A 58 4.46 -30.07 -6.04
C ILE A 58 3.51 -30.65 -7.09
N ASP A 59 3.32 -31.97 -7.09
CA ASP A 59 2.25 -32.59 -7.86
C ASP A 59 0.95 -32.58 -7.05
N ILE A 60 0.15 -31.55 -7.27
CA ILE A 60 -1.11 -31.33 -6.55
C ILE A 60 -2.10 -32.50 -6.71
N THR A 61 -1.98 -33.29 -7.79
CA THR A 61 -2.90 -34.42 -8.05
C THR A 61 -2.67 -35.60 -7.11
N THR A 62 -1.50 -35.64 -6.46
CA THR A 62 -1.11 -36.69 -5.50
C THR A 62 -1.44 -36.34 -4.05
N ILE A 63 -1.85 -35.10 -3.79
CA ILE A 63 -2.12 -34.60 -2.43
C ILE A 63 -3.58 -34.89 -2.07
N SER A 64 -3.78 -35.76 -1.08
CA SER A 64 -5.11 -36.13 -0.58
C SER A 64 -5.47 -35.53 0.79
N SER A 65 -4.55 -34.81 1.43
CA SER A 65 -4.73 -34.22 2.75
C SER A 65 -3.88 -32.96 2.92
N SER A 66 -4.41 -31.99 3.65
CA SER A 66 -3.65 -30.79 4.04
C SER A 66 -2.52 -31.10 5.02
N GLU A 67 -2.51 -32.28 5.68
CA GLU A 67 -1.41 -32.69 6.55
C GLU A 67 -0.11 -32.98 5.77
N ASN A 68 -0.16 -33.05 4.44
CA ASN A 68 1.04 -33.13 3.62
C ASN A 68 1.93 -31.90 3.87
N SER A 69 3.20 -32.15 4.22
CA SER A 69 4.15 -31.11 4.60
C SER A 69 4.41 -30.13 3.47
N ASP A 70 4.58 -30.62 2.25
CA ASP A 70 4.90 -29.79 1.09
C ASP A 70 3.73 -28.88 0.75
N TYR A 71 2.51 -29.42 0.74
CA TYR A 71 1.27 -28.66 0.61
C TYR A 71 1.17 -27.56 1.69
N THR A 72 1.34 -27.93 2.96
CA THR A 72 1.23 -26.99 4.09
C THR A 72 2.26 -25.86 3.97
N ILE A 73 3.52 -26.18 3.66
CA ILE A 73 4.59 -25.19 3.54
C ILE A 73 4.31 -24.23 2.38
N VAL A 74 3.85 -24.76 1.24
CA VAL A 74 3.48 -23.94 0.07
C VAL A 74 2.39 -22.94 0.45
N PHE A 75 1.28 -23.41 1.01
CA PHE A 75 0.15 -22.55 1.36
C PHE A 75 0.49 -21.58 2.49
N TYR A 76 1.31 -21.99 3.46
CA TYR A 76 1.80 -21.09 4.49
C TYR A 76 2.56 -19.91 3.88
N ASN A 77 3.50 -20.17 2.97
CA ASN A 77 4.27 -19.11 2.31
C ASN A 77 3.38 -18.20 1.45
N LEU A 78 2.50 -18.77 0.63
CA LEU A 78 1.56 -18.00 -0.19
C LEU A 78 0.65 -17.12 0.64
N LEU A 79 -0.05 -17.69 1.64
CA LEU A 79 -1.02 -16.95 2.45
C LEU A 79 -0.36 -15.87 3.31
N THR A 80 0.79 -16.17 3.93
CA THR A 80 1.47 -15.17 4.77
C THR A 80 2.18 -14.11 3.94
N GLY A 81 2.67 -14.44 2.74
CA GLY A 81 3.15 -13.46 1.77
C GLY A 81 2.04 -12.52 1.32
N ILE A 82 0.90 -13.06 0.88
CA ILE A 82 -0.26 -12.26 0.43
C ILE A 82 -0.78 -11.35 1.54
N ARG A 83 -1.03 -11.90 2.74
CA ARG A 83 -1.56 -11.12 3.87
C ARG A 83 -0.61 -9.99 4.26
N GLY A 84 0.69 -10.29 4.38
CA GLY A 84 1.66 -9.26 4.73
C GLY A 84 1.83 -8.19 3.66
N ILE A 85 1.65 -8.55 2.37
CA ILE A 85 1.59 -7.56 1.29
C ILE A 85 0.36 -6.65 1.47
N ILE A 86 -0.83 -7.22 1.72
CA ILE A 86 -2.06 -6.45 1.96
C ILE A 86 -1.87 -5.47 3.12
N ASP A 87 -1.37 -5.94 4.27
CA ASP A 87 -1.11 -5.09 5.43
C ASP A 87 -0.19 -3.90 5.08
N CYS A 88 0.84 -4.12 4.25
CA CYS A 88 1.73 -3.04 3.80
C CYS A 88 1.05 -2.05 2.84
N PHE A 89 0.06 -2.49 2.08
CA PHE A 89 -0.71 -1.63 1.18
C PHE A 89 -1.74 -0.79 1.95
N ASP A 90 -2.30 -1.33 3.04
CA ASP A 90 -3.17 -0.57 3.94
C ASP A 90 -2.37 0.57 4.59
N ASP A 91 -1.16 0.30 5.11
CA ASP A 91 -0.25 1.35 5.61
C ASP A 91 0.07 2.41 4.54
N PHE A 92 0.23 1.99 3.29
CA PHE A 92 0.54 2.89 2.18
C PHE A 92 -0.66 3.75 1.78
N ASP A 93 -1.88 3.20 1.82
CA ASP A 93 -3.12 3.93 1.59
C ASP A 93 -3.30 5.06 2.60
N ASP A 94 -3.12 4.77 3.88
CA ASP A 94 -3.20 5.77 4.96
C ASP A 94 -2.26 6.97 4.71
N ILE A 95 -1.04 6.71 4.24
CA ILE A 95 -0.05 7.75 3.91
C ILE A 95 -0.47 8.58 2.69
N LEU A 96 -1.01 7.94 1.65
CA LEU A 96 -1.50 8.65 0.47
C LEU A 96 -2.68 9.54 0.80
N VAL A 97 -3.62 9.03 1.61
CA VAL A 97 -4.77 9.78 2.10
C VAL A 97 -4.32 10.95 2.97
N GLU A 98 -3.44 10.73 3.96
CA GLU A 98 -2.90 11.80 4.82
C GLU A 98 -2.22 12.89 3.99
N LEU A 99 -1.31 12.51 3.08
CA LEU A 99 -0.59 13.45 2.24
C LEU A 99 -1.54 14.27 1.36
N ASN A 100 -2.45 13.60 0.67
CA ASN A 100 -3.35 14.27 -0.28
C ASN A 100 -4.31 15.22 0.45
N LYS A 101 -4.86 14.78 1.58
CA LYS A 101 -5.77 15.57 2.39
C LYS A 101 -5.08 16.80 2.98
N ASN A 102 -3.84 16.64 3.47
CA ASN A 102 -3.05 17.78 3.91
C ASN A 102 -2.72 18.72 2.76
N PHE A 103 -2.47 18.20 1.55
CA PHE A 103 -2.17 19.05 0.41
C PHE A 103 -3.36 19.90 0.00
N MET A 104 -4.55 19.30 -0.18
CA MET A 104 -5.79 20.02 -0.48
C MET A 104 -6.11 21.09 0.56
N TYR A 105 -5.87 20.82 1.84
CA TYR A 105 -6.08 21.82 2.89
C TYR A 105 -5.08 22.98 2.80
N GLN A 106 -3.80 22.68 2.53
CA GLN A 106 -2.76 23.72 2.39
C GLN A 106 -2.93 24.57 1.12
N SER A 107 -3.50 24.01 0.04
CA SER A 107 -3.82 24.74 -1.18
C SER A 107 -5.13 25.53 -1.10
N GLY A 108 -5.94 25.28 -0.06
CA GLY A 108 -7.26 25.92 0.12
C GLY A 108 -8.36 25.29 -0.73
N GLU A 109 -8.14 24.08 -1.25
CA GLU A 109 -9.14 23.30 -1.99
C GLU A 109 -10.23 22.74 -1.08
N ILE A 110 -9.90 22.46 0.19
CA ILE A 110 -10.85 22.04 1.21
C ILE A 110 -10.79 22.93 2.44
N THR A 111 -11.93 23.07 3.11
CA THR A 111 -12.07 23.74 4.39
C THR A 111 -11.48 22.93 5.54
N LYS A 112 -11.31 23.56 6.70
CA LYS A 112 -10.91 22.86 7.92
C LYS A 112 -11.95 21.82 8.35
N GLU A 113 -13.23 22.08 8.15
CA GLU A 113 -14.31 21.15 8.51
C GLU A 113 -14.25 19.88 7.66
N GLU A 114 -14.04 20.01 6.34
CA GLU A 114 -13.82 18.87 5.43
C GLU A 114 -12.50 18.15 5.73
N TRP A 115 -11.47 18.88 6.17
CA TRP A 115 -10.23 18.27 6.64
C TRP A 115 -10.42 17.47 7.94
N GLU A 116 -11.31 17.89 8.85
CA GLU A 116 -11.61 17.17 10.08
C GLU A 116 -12.64 16.03 9.87
N SER A 117 -13.39 16.04 8.77
CA SER A 117 -14.37 15.00 8.45
C SER A 117 -13.70 13.63 8.19
N SER A 118 -14.40 12.54 8.51
CA SER A 118 -13.89 11.18 8.36
C SER A 118 -13.81 10.76 6.88
N GLY A 119 -12.77 11.20 6.18
CA GLY A 119 -12.15 10.55 5.02
C GLY A 119 -12.97 10.35 3.74
N GLU A 120 -14.28 10.59 3.72
CA GLU A 120 -15.06 10.55 2.48
C GLU A 120 -14.68 11.78 1.63
N ILE A 121 -13.81 11.55 0.66
CA ILE A 121 -13.64 12.44 -0.48
C ILE A 121 -14.95 12.33 -1.28
N VAL A 122 -15.85 13.27 -1.09
CA VAL A 122 -16.97 13.48 -2.01
C VAL A 122 -16.37 14.16 -3.23
N LEU A 123 -16.20 13.41 -4.31
CA LEU A 123 -15.95 14.01 -5.61
C LEU A 123 -17.24 14.72 -6.00
N ASP A 124 -17.22 16.05 -6.12
CA ASP A 124 -18.27 16.78 -6.82
C ASP A 124 -18.19 16.35 -8.30
N ASP A 125 -18.91 15.27 -8.63
CA ASP A 125 -19.28 14.95 -9.99
C ASP A 125 -20.37 15.95 -10.41
N GLU A 126 -19.98 17.11 -10.96
CA GLU A 126 -20.74 17.99 -11.90
C GLU A 126 -20.04 19.37 -11.93
N GLU A 127 -19.58 19.91 -13.06
CA GLU A 127 -20.39 20.32 -14.22
C GLU A 127 -19.73 19.94 -15.56
N ASN A 128 -20.27 18.91 -16.22
CA ASN A 128 -20.36 18.96 -17.68
C ASN A 128 -21.65 19.73 -18.01
N GLU A 129 -21.55 21.06 -18.14
CA GLU A 129 -22.58 21.83 -18.85
C GLU A 129 -22.56 21.43 -20.35
N PHE A 130 -23.30 20.38 -20.69
CA PHE A 130 -23.79 20.14 -22.04
C PHE A 130 -25.27 19.73 -21.98
N GLY A 131 -26.15 20.65 -22.44
CA GLY A 131 -27.57 20.45 -22.76
C GLY A 131 -28.49 21.29 -21.87
N ASP A 132 -29.32 22.24 -22.34
CA ASP A 132 -29.94 22.46 -23.67
C ASP A 132 -29.58 23.80 -24.34
#